data_AF-A0A7C2W959-F1
#
_entry.id   AF-A0A7C2W959-F1
#
_cell.length_a   1.000
_cell.length_b   1.000
_cell.length_c   1.000
_cell.angle_alpha   90.00
_cell.angle_beta   90.00
_cell.angle_gamma   90.00
#
_symmetry.space_group_name_H-M   'P 1'
#
loop_
_entity.id
_entity.type
_entity.pdbx_description
1 polymer ?
#
loop_
_entity_poly.entity_id
_entity_poly.type
_entity_poly.pdbx_seq_one_letter_code
_entity_poly.pdbx_strand_id
1 'polypeptide(L)'
;MRNQRELLVLGAFVGATVGAWVGARVRNYAAAQSRPKVIDWERARTIAIRMNVGSRLSAGQREHLTDYYRSLVDRAVPLIAEYTGETLPSPAQHVYAFDRIDWIDANLEGFAEVLRPLETMPELPDQPALRLGLLLWGQISQTVATTEVGVLLGYLARRV
;
A
#
# COMPACT_ATOMS: atom_id res chain seq x y z
N MET A 1 -59.93 -22.22 12.31
CA MET A 1 -58.76 -22.38 11.40
C MET A 1 -58.49 -21.19 10.46
N ARG A 2 -59.37 -20.18 10.33
CA ARG A 2 -59.18 -19.04 9.41
C ARG A 2 -58.12 -18.01 9.89
N ASN A 3 -58.09 -17.71 11.20
CA ASN A 3 -57.16 -16.71 11.77
C ASN A 3 -55.67 -17.11 11.77
N GLN A 4 -55.34 -18.40 11.86
CA GLN A 4 -53.93 -18.85 11.81
C GLN A 4 -53.33 -18.69 10.42
N ARG A 5 -54.12 -18.90 9.35
CA ARG A 5 -53.67 -18.69 7.97
C ARG A 5 -53.44 -17.21 7.68
N GLU A 6 -54.30 -16.32 8.19
CA GLU A 6 -54.13 -14.87 8.03
C GLU A 6 -52.90 -14.33 8.77
N LEU A 7 -52.64 -14.80 10.00
CA LEU A 7 -51.42 -14.43 10.76
C LEU A 7 -50.12 -14.93 10.10
N LEU A 8 -50.12 -16.14 9.54
CA LEU A 8 -48.97 -16.69 8.82
C LEU A 8 -48.70 -15.94 7.51
N VAL A 9 -49.75 -15.57 6.78
CA VAL A 9 -49.64 -14.78 5.54
C VAL A 9 -49.12 -13.37 5.86
N LEU A 10 -49.62 -12.71 6.90
CA LEU A 10 -49.16 -11.39 7.30
C LEU A 10 -47.68 -11.41 7.74
N GLY A 11 -47.27 -12.42 8.52
CA GLY A 11 -45.87 -12.61 8.92
C GLY A 11 -44.94 -12.87 7.73
N ALA A 12 -45.39 -13.61 6.72
CA ALA A 12 -44.63 -13.85 5.49
C ALA A 12 -44.47 -12.56 4.66
N PHE A 13 -45.50 -11.71 4.55
CA PHE A 13 -45.42 -10.43 3.84
C PHE A 13 -44.51 -9.42 4.54
N VAL A 14 -44.58 -9.32 5.87
CA VAL A 14 -43.69 -8.45 6.65
C VAL A 14 -42.24 -8.95 6.58
N GLY A 15 -42.01 -10.26 6.69
CA GLY A 15 -40.68 -10.85 6.51
C GLY A 15 -40.10 -10.62 5.10
N ALA A 16 -40.92 -10.76 4.05
CA ALA A 16 -40.51 -10.55 2.68
C ALA A 16 -40.17 -9.08 2.39
N THR A 17 -40.92 -8.13 2.94
CA THR A 17 -40.67 -6.69 2.74
C THR A 17 -39.43 -6.20 3.48
N VAL A 18 -39.22 -6.61 4.73
CA VAL A 18 -37.99 -6.31 5.48
C VAL A 18 -36.79 -6.99 4.83
N GLY A 19 -36.91 -8.25 4.42
CA GLY A 19 -35.85 -8.97 3.70
C GLY A 19 -35.47 -8.33 2.37
N ALA A 20 -36.46 -7.87 1.59
CA ALA A 20 -36.23 -7.15 0.34
C ALA A 20 -35.56 -5.79 0.56
N TRP A 21 -35.96 -5.05 1.61
CA TRP A 21 -35.36 -3.75 1.95
C TRP A 21 -33.90 -3.90 2.42
N VAL A 22 -33.63 -4.85 3.33
CA VAL A 22 -32.27 -5.18 3.78
C VAL A 22 -31.42 -5.66 2.60
N GLY A 23 -31.96 -6.57 1.77
CA GLY A 23 -31.27 -7.08 0.58
C GLY A 23 -30.94 -5.98 -0.44
N ALA A 24 -31.85 -5.03 -0.67
CA ALA A 24 -31.61 -3.89 -1.56
C ALA A 24 -30.51 -2.96 -1.02
N ARG A 25 -30.50 -2.69 0.30
CA ARG A 25 -29.46 -1.86 0.93
C ARG A 25 -28.08 -2.51 0.85
N VAL A 26 -28.03 -3.82 1.11
CA VAL A 26 -26.82 -4.65 1.02
C VAL A 26 -26.27 -4.68 -0.41
N ARG A 27 -27.12 -4.87 -1.42
CA ARG A 27 -26.73 -4.78 -2.85
C ARG A 27 -26.18 -3.41 -3.22
N ASN A 28 -26.86 -2.34 -2.84
CA ASN A 28 -26.44 -0.97 -3.17
C ASN A 28 -25.09 -0.64 -2.53
N TYR A 29 -24.85 -1.10 -1.29
CA TYR A 29 -23.58 -0.92 -0.60
C TYR A 29 -22.44 -1.71 -1.28
N ALA A 30 -22.70 -2.96 -1.68
CA ALA A 30 -21.74 -3.79 -2.40
C ALA A 30 -21.41 -3.24 -3.81
N ALA A 31 -22.41 -2.66 -4.47
CA ALA A 31 -22.26 -2.05 -5.79
C ALA A 31 -21.48 -0.72 -5.73
N ALA A 32 -21.64 0.05 -4.66
CA ALA A 32 -20.96 1.33 -4.46
C ALA A 32 -19.47 1.17 -4.05
N GLN A 33 -19.05 0.00 -3.58
CA GLN A 33 -17.64 -0.23 -3.25
C GLN A 33 -16.81 -0.64 -4.46
N SER A 34 -15.78 0.17 -4.73
CA SER A 34 -14.68 -0.19 -5.63
C SER A 34 -13.91 -1.39 -5.09
N ARG A 35 -13.29 -2.18 -5.98
CA ARG A 35 -12.39 -3.26 -5.57
C ARG A 35 -11.26 -2.67 -4.69
N PRO A 36 -11.04 -3.19 -3.47
CA PRO A 36 -9.89 -2.78 -2.68
C PRO A 36 -8.60 -3.08 -3.46
N LYS A 37 -7.60 -2.20 -3.36
CA LYS A 37 -6.23 -2.56 -3.80
C LYS A 37 -5.70 -3.67 -2.89
N VAL A 38 -4.78 -4.52 -3.35
CA VAL A 38 -4.19 -5.54 -2.45
C VAL A 38 -3.32 -4.86 -1.39
N ILE A 39 -2.66 -3.77 -1.75
CA ILE A 39 -1.83 -2.96 -0.85
C ILE A 39 -2.29 -1.51 -0.92
N ASP A 40 -2.51 -0.90 0.24
CA ASP A 40 -2.67 0.55 0.38
C ASP A 40 -1.29 1.18 0.59
N TRP A 41 -0.64 1.56 -0.51
CA TRP A 41 0.74 2.08 -0.51
C TRP A 41 0.93 3.35 0.33
N GLU A 42 -0.08 4.22 0.41
CA GLU A 42 -0.02 5.42 1.26
C GLU A 42 -0.04 5.06 2.74
N ARG A 43 -0.84 4.04 3.11
CA ARG A 43 -0.86 3.53 4.48
C ARG A 43 0.43 2.77 4.81
N ALA A 44 0.95 1.95 3.89
CA ALA A 44 2.25 1.30 4.05
C ALA A 44 3.38 2.34 4.24
N ARG A 45 3.41 3.39 3.42
CA ARG A 45 4.33 4.54 3.56
C ARG A 45 4.19 5.18 4.95
N THR A 46 2.96 5.45 5.38
CA THR A 46 2.70 6.05 6.70
C THR A 46 3.24 5.19 7.84
N ILE A 47 3.05 3.86 7.77
CA ILE A 47 3.61 2.91 8.75
C ILE A 47 5.14 2.97 8.75
N ALA A 48 5.76 2.89 7.58
CA ALA A 48 7.22 2.93 7.44
C ALA A 48 7.83 4.22 7.98
N ILE A 49 7.23 5.38 7.68
CA ILE A 49 7.67 6.69 8.17
C ILE A 49 7.53 6.79 9.68
N ARG A 50 6.40 6.31 10.25
CA ARG A 50 6.18 6.32 11.70
C ARG A 50 7.26 5.55 12.45
N MET A 51 7.76 4.45 11.89
CA MET A 51 8.87 3.68 12.46
C MET A 51 10.23 4.41 12.44
N ASN A 52 10.33 5.51 11.69
CA ASN A 52 11.58 6.20 11.39
C ASN A 52 11.58 7.72 11.68
N VAL A 53 10.54 8.24 12.37
CA VAL A 53 10.38 9.70 12.61
C VAL A 53 11.60 10.35 13.28
N GLY A 54 12.27 9.62 14.19
CA GLY A 54 13.45 10.12 14.92
C GLY A 54 14.76 10.15 14.13
N SER A 55 14.75 9.74 12.86
CA SER A 55 15.97 9.62 12.03
C SER A 55 16.21 10.79 11.09
N ARG A 56 15.40 11.85 11.17
CA ARG A 56 15.50 13.01 10.28
C ARG A 56 16.83 13.73 10.43
N LEU A 57 17.44 14.02 9.30
CA LEU A 57 18.59 14.93 9.26
C LEU A 57 18.10 16.38 9.36
N SER A 58 18.79 17.19 10.16
CA SER A 58 18.62 18.64 10.07
C SER A 58 19.14 19.17 8.72
N ALA A 59 18.69 20.36 8.31
CA ALA A 59 19.11 20.97 7.05
C ALA A 59 20.65 21.11 6.95
N GLY A 60 21.30 21.59 8.02
CA GLY A 60 22.76 21.74 8.04
C GLY A 60 23.52 20.41 8.01
N GLN A 61 23.01 19.38 8.69
CA GLN A 61 23.61 18.03 8.61
C GLN A 61 23.49 17.46 7.20
N ARG A 62 22.33 17.64 6.56
CA ARG A 62 22.07 17.16 5.20
C ARG A 62 22.99 17.84 4.19
N GLU A 63 23.13 19.17 4.27
CA GLU A 63 24.03 19.95 3.42
C GLU A 63 25.48 19.48 3.59
N HIS A 64 25.95 19.45 4.84
CA HIS A 64 27.32 19.00 5.15
C HIS A 64 27.62 17.58 4.65
N LEU A 65 26.74 16.62 4.92
CA LEU A 65 26.91 15.23 4.46
C LEU A 65 26.85 15.12 2.94
N THR A 66 25.98 15.90 2.29
CA THR A 66 25.87 15.91 0.83
C THR A 66 27.18 16.35 0.19
N ASP A 67 27.76 17.45 0.66
CA ASP A 67 29.04 17.94 0.16
C ASP A 67 30.19 16.96 0.46
N TYR A 68 30.20 16.39 1.67
CA TYR A 68 31.17 15.38 2.05
C TYR A 68 31.11 14.16 1.12
N TYR A 69 29.93 13.55 0.91
CA TYR A 69 29.79 12.39 0.03
C TYR A 69 30.07 12.73 -1.43
N ARG A 70 29.69 13.92 -1.91
CA ARG A 70 30.03 14.38 -3.26
C ARG A 70 31.55 14.40 -3.45
N SER A 71 32.29 14.96 -2.49
CA SER A 71 33.76 15.00 -2.55
C SER A 71 34.39 13.59 -2.59
N LEU A 72 33.77 12.60 -1.95
CA LEU A 72 34.22 11.21 -2.01
C LEU A 72 33.96 10.60 -3.38
N VAL A 73 32.77 10.83 -3.95
CA VAL A 73 32.40 10.34 -5.29
C VAL A 73 33.31 10.95 -6.35
N ASP A 74 33.57 12.26 -6.28
CA ASP A 74 34.46 12.98 -7.21
C ASP A 74 35.88 12.40 -7.22
N ARG A 75 36.33 11.85 -6.09
CA ARG A 75 37.63 11.18 -5.96
C ARG A 75 37.59 9.70 -6.37
N ALA A 76 36.51 8.99 -6.04
CA ALA A 76 36.39 7.55 -6.26
C ALA A 76 36.11 7.19 -7.71
N VAL A 77 35.25 7.94 -8.39
CA VAL A 77 34.82 7.63 -9.77
C VAL A 77 36.00 7.57 -10.75
N PRO A 78 36.94 8.53 -10.78
CA PRO A 78 38.10 8.44 -11.67
C PRO A 78 38.99 7.23 -11.38
N LEU A 79 39.19 6.88 -10.11
CA LEU A 79 40.01 5.74 -9.71
C LEU A 79 39.39 4.41 -10.13
N ILE A 80 38.07 4.28 -9.99
CA ILE A 80 37.33 3.10 -10.46
C ILE A 80 37.40 3.02 -11.98
N ALA A 81 37.25 4.13 -12.69
CA ALA A 81 37.33 4.16 -14.14
C ALA A 81 38.72 3.77 -14.65
N GLU A 82 39.78 4.27 -14.02
CA GLU A 82 41.17 3.89 -14.32
C GLU A 82 41.40 2.39 -14.09
N TYR A 83 40.93 1.85 -12.96
CA TYR A 83 41.11 0.44 -12.63
C TYR A 83 40.32 -0.52 -13.53
N THR A 84 39.06 -0.17 -13.83
CA THR A 84 38.15 -1.02 -14.61
C THR A 84 38.30 -0.83 -16.12
N GLY A 85 38.86 0.29 -16.57
CA GLY A 85 38.88 0.69 -17.97
C GLY A 85 37.51 1.14 -18.50
N GLU A 86 36.50 1.24 -17.65
CA GLU A 86 35.15 1.68 -18.02
C GLU A 86 34.85 3.08 -17.48
N THR A 87 34.16 3.91 -18.27
CA THR A 87 33.68 5.21 -17.82
C THR A 87 32.18 5.14 -17.57
N LEU A 88 31.71 5.85 -16.56
CA LEU A 88 30.26 5.96 -16.34
C LEU A 88 29.64 6.68 -17.55
N PRO A 89 28.55 6.14 -18.14
CA PRO A 89 27.91 6.73 -19.33
C PRO A 89 27.34 8.14 -19.06
N SER A 90 27.11 8.46 -17.79
CA SER A 90 26.87 9.80 -17.30
C SER A 90 27.65 9.96 -15.99
N PRO A 91 28.27 11.12 -15.70
CA PRO A 91 28.83 11.37 -14.39
C PRO A 91 27.76 11.11 -13.31
N ALA A 92 28.15 10.76 -12.08
CA ALA A 92 27.22 10.65 -10.96
C ALA A 92 26.66 12.05 -10.65
N GLN A 93 25.71 12.52 -11.45
CA GLN A 93 25.33 13.94 -11.52
C GLN A 93 24.72 14.44 -10.21
N HIS A 94 24.22 13.55 -9.36
CA HIS A 94 23.48 13.92 -8.18
C HIS A 94 23.80 12.97 -7.01
N VAL A 95 24.67 13.44 -6.12
CA VAL A 95 24.92 12.81 -4.81
C VAL A 95 24.13 13.59 -3.76
N TYR A 96 23.38 12.88 -2.93
CA TYR A 96 22.57 13.43 -1.85
C TYR A 96 22.71 12.60 -0.58
N ALA A 97 22.77 13.26 0.57
CA ALA A 97 22.59 12.61 1.85
C ALA A 97 21.10 12.36 2.10
N PHE A 98 20.69 11.09 2.12
CA PHE A 98 19.32 10.69 2.44
C PHE A 98 19.23 10.27 3.90
N ASP A 99 18.17 10.72 4.56
CA ASP A 99 17.70 10.10 5.79
C ASP A 99 16.78 8.90 5.48
N ARG A 100 16.29 8.25 6.54
CA ARG A 100 15.49 7.02 6.40
C ARG A 100 14.14 7.30 5.73
N ILE A 101 13.59 8.50 5.91
CA ILE A 101 12.31 8.89 5.31
C ILE A 101 12.52 9.19 3.83
N ASP A 102 13.59 9.90 3.47
CA ASP A 102 13.92 10.13 2.06
C ASP A 102 14.12 8.81 1.30
N TRP A 103 14.80 7.84 1.94
CA TRP A 103 14.99 6.52 1.35
C TRP A 103 13.66 5.78 1.12
N ILE A 104 12.73 5.85 2.09
CA ILE A 104 11.39 5.26 1.93
C ILE A 104 10.69 5.90 0.73
N ASP A 105 10.69 7.23 0.65
CA ASP A 105 9.98 7.96 -0.39
C ASP A 105 10.56 7.71 -1.79
N ALA A 106 11.89 7.70 -1.91
CA ALA A 106 12.57 7.45 -3.17
C ALA A 106 12.39 6.02 -3.72
N ASN A 107 12.15 5.04 -2.83
CA ASN A 107 12.05 3.63 -3.24
C ASN A 107 10.60 3.12 -3.32
N LEU A 108 9.63 3.85 -2.77
CA LEU A 108 8.24 3.38 -2.64
C LEU A 108 7.65 2.93 -3.98
N GLU A 109 7.83 3.73 -5.02
CA GLU A 109 7.33 3.41 -6.37
C GLU A 109 8.01 2.17 -6.96
N GLY A 110 9.33 2.02 -6.75
CA GLY A 110 10.07 0.83 -7.17
C GLY A 110 9.58 -0.45 -6.48
N PHE A 111 9.28 -0.39 -5.18
CA PHE A 111 8.64 -1.51 -4.48
C PHE A 111 7.23 -1.80 -5.01
N ALA A 112 6.44 -0.78 -5.32
CA ALA A 112 5.11 -0.94 -5.91
C ALA A 112 5.15 -1.57 -7.30
N GLU A 113 6.13 -1.19 -8.13
CA GLU A 113 6.38 -1.81 -9.42
C GLU A 113 6.67 -3.31 -9.29
N VAL A 114 7.60 -3.67 -8.39
CA VAL A 114 8.01 -5.07 -8.18
C VAL A 114 6.84 -5.92 -7.66
N LEU A 115 5.99 -5.38 -6.79
CA LEU A 115 4.85 -6.11 -6.23
C LEU A 115 3.59 -6.05 -7.09
N ARG A 116 3.55 -5.23 -8.15
CA ARG A 116 2.38 -5.10 -9.03
C ARG A 116 1.79 -6.43 -9.51
N PRO A 117 2.58 -7.45 -9.91
CA PRO A 117 2.01 -8.73 -10.34
C PRO A 117 1.15 -9.40 -9.26
N LEU A 118 1.50 -9.21 -7.99
CA LEU A 118 0.76 -9.76 -6.85
C LEU A 118 -0.51 -8.95 -6.51
N GLU A 119 -0.65 -7.75 -7.05
CA GLU A 119 -1.85 -6.92 -6.86
C GLU A 119 -3.02 -7.30 -7.79
N THR A 120 -2.81 -8.28 -8.68
CA THR A 120 -3.84 -8.75 -9.60
C THR A 120 -4.93 -9.49 -8.83
N MET A 121 -6.10 -8.85 -8.68
CA MET A 121 -7.24 -9.47 -8.00
C MET A 121 -8.10 -10.27 -8.99
N PRO A 122 -8.58 -11.47 -8.59
CA PRO A 122 -9.56 -12.22 -9.36
C PRO A 122 -10.90 -11.46 -9.46
N GLU A 123 -11.70 -11.81 -10.46
CA GLU A 123 -13.02 -11.21 -10.64
C GLU A 123 -13.98 -11.51 -9.49
N LEU A 124 -14.79 -10.52 -9.11
CA LEU A 124 -15.81 -10.68 -8.08
C LEU A 124 -17.03 -11.39 -8.66
N PRO A 125 -17.66 -12.33 -7.92
CA PRO A 125 -18.88 -13.00 -8.37
C PRO A 125 -20.09 -12.06 -8.35
N ASP A 126 -21.07 -12.33 -9.23
CA ASP A 126 -22.31 -11.53 -9.37
C ASP A 126 -23.28 -11.69 -8.18
N GLN A 127 -23.16 -12.77 -7.41
CA GLN A 127 -24.04 -13.01 -6.27
C GLN A 127 -23.75 -12.03 -5.12
N PRO A 128 -24.74 -11.23 -4.67
CA PRO A 128 -24.47 -10.09 -3.80
C PRO A 128 -23.96 -10.47 -2.40
N ALA A 129 -24.49 -11.53 -1.79
CA ALA A 129 -24.03 -11.98 -0.48
C ALA A 129 -22.57 -12.49 -0.51
N LEU A 130 -22.21 -13.26 -1.55
CA LEU A 130 -20.84 -13.74 -1.76
C LEU A 130 -19.89 -12.58 -2.08
N ARG A 131 -20.32 -11.64 -2.92
CA ARG A 131 -19.57 -10.42 -3.23
C ARG A 131 -19.25 -9.61 -1.98
N LEU A 132 -20.22 -9.41 -1.08
CA LEU A 132 -19.97 -8.74 0.20
C LEU A 132 -18.99 -9.50 1.08
N GLY A 133 -19.14 -10.81 1.22
CA GLY A 133 -18.20 -11.63 1.98
C GLY A 133 -16.76 -11.50 1.47
N LEU A 134 -16.59 -11.55 0.14
CA LEU A 134 -15.28 -11.40 -0.52
C LEU A 134 -14.72 -9.99 -0.40
N LEU A 135 -15.56 -8.95 -0.49
CA LEU A 135 -15.12 -7.57 -0.25
C LEU A 135 -14.62 -7.39 1.19
N LEU A 136 -15.35 -7.89 2.18
CA LEU A 136 -14.94 -7.83 3.59
C LEU A 136 -13.64 -8.60 3.83
N TRP A 137 -13.51 -9.80 3.26
CA TRP A 137 -12.26 -10.57 3.32
C TRP A 137 -11.11 -9.84 2.65
N GLY A 138 -11.34 -9.26 1.46
CA GLY A 138 -10.37 -8.47 0.72
C GLY A 138 -9.85 -7.26 1.50
N GLN A 139 -10.71 -6.60 2.30
CA GLN A 139 -10.31 -5.50 3.17
C GLN A 139 -9.41 -5.96 4.33
N ILE A 140 -9.70 -7.12 4.90
CA ILE A 140 -8.86 -7.73 5.95
C ILE A 140 -7.50 -8.11 5.36
N SER A 141 -7.48 -8.81 4.22
CA SER A 141 -6.23 -9.19 3.56
C SER A 141 -5.42 -7.97 3.12
N GLN A 142 -6.08 -6.92 2.62
CA GLN A 142 -5.43 -5.67 2.29
C GLN A 142 -4.78 -5.03 3.51
N THR A 143 -5.46 -5.02 4.66
CA THR A 143 -4.92 -4.43 5.89
C THR A 143 -3.68 -5.17 6.38
N VAL A 144 -3.70 -6.50 6.35
CA VAL A 144 -2.55 -7.33 6.73
C VAL A 144 -1.39 -7.10 5.77
N ALA A 145 -1.60 -7.26 4.46
CA ALA A 145 -0.57 -7.07 3.45
C ALA A 145 0.03 -5.66 3.50
N THR A 146 -0.81 -4.63 3.64
CA THR A 146 -0.36 -3.23 3.80
C THR A 146 0.51 -3.05 5.03
N THR A 147 0.15 -3.69 6.14
CA THR A 147 0.91 -3.59 7.40
C THR A 147 2.25 -4.30 7.27
N GLU A 148 2.28 -5.50 6.72
CA GLU A 148 3.51 -6.27 6.49
C GLU A 148 4.48 -5.51 5.58
N VAL A 149 3.99 -5.00 4.45
CA VAL A 149 4.80 -4.19 3.51
C VAL A 149 5.31 -2.93 4.19
N GLY A 150 4.45 -2.20 4.91
CA GLY A 150 4.86 -1.00 5.65
C GLY A 150 5.92 -1.28 6.71
N VAL A 151 5.79 -2.37 7.47
CA VAL A 151 6.77 -2.80 8.47
C VAL A 151 8.08 -3.21 7.81
N LEU A 152 8.02 -3.97 6.71
CA LEU A 152 9.20 -4.37 5.95
C LEU A 152 9.96 -3.16 5.41
N LEU A 153 9.28 -2.22 4.75
CA LEU A 153 9.86 -0.98 4.26
C LEU A 153 10.48 -0.17 5.41
N GLY A 154 9.77 -0.02 6.53
CA GLY A 154 10.27 0.69 7.70
C GLY A 154 11.49 0.00 8.34
N TYR A 155 11.56 -1.32 8.31
CA TYR A 155 12.72 -2.09 8.76
C TYR A 155 13.92 -1.91 7.83
N LEU A 156 13.72 -2.08 6.51
CA LEU A 156 14.77 -1.96 5.50
C LEU A 156 15.42 -0.58 5.51
N ALA A 157 14.61 0.48 5.66
CA ALA A 157 15.12 1.84 5.75
C ALA A 157 16.22 1.99 6.81
N ARG A 158 16.09 1.32 7.97
CA ARG A 158 17.07 1.39 9.07
C ARG A 158 18.38 0.67 8.81
N ARG A 159 18.42 -0.20 7.80
CA ARG A 159 19.54 -1.11 7.51
C ARG A 159 20.32 -0.76 6.25
N VAL A 160 19.78 0.10 5.38
CA VAL A 160 20.46 0.66 4.20
C VAL A 160 21.23 1.91 4.60
#